data_AF-A0A518RFA7-F1
#
_entry.id   AF-A0A518RFA7-F1
#
_cell.length_a   1.000
_cell.length_b   1.000
_cell.length_c   1.000
_cell.angle_alpha   90.00
_cell.angle_beta   90.00
_cell.angle_gamma   90.00
#
_symmetry.space_group_name_H-M   'P 1'
#
loop_
_entity.id
_entity.type
_entity.pdbx_description
1 polymer ?
#
loop_
_entity_poly.entity_id
_entity_poly.type
_entity_poly.pdbx_seq_one_letter_code
_entity_poly.pdbx_strand_id
1 'polypeptide(L)'
;MVPGTDLPARCPERHVQFDKTFCLGLRYLTVRSVSDAENWWTQLHQFIRCQMVAERTRVWPPNHALDHGDAGEHHERALKLANEAGLENEYAAARLGEPSWITEPKLHLYDRKGDPINGRAPCPRGCLRRARGRMVRTLRTDCDKRALVVQLALAESKRRVALEEYWQHVIAEGVQCCRTMRDCRLAVHEDEAARKAEEGDDVS
;
A
#
# COMPACT_ATOMS: atom_id res chain seq x y z
N MET A 1 -17.11 -7.18 27.71
CA MET A 1 -17.19 -7.24 26.24
C MET A 1 -16.72 -8.62 25.80
N VAL A 2 -17.55 -9.33 25.03
CA VAL A 2 -17.15 -10.57 24.37
C VAL A 2 -16.50 -10.16 23.04
N PRO A 3 -15.25 -10.54 22.73
CA PRO A 3 -14.65 -10.25 21.44
C PRO A 3 -15.57 -10.71 20.30
N GLY A 4 -15.79 -9.86 19.28
CA GLY A 4 -16.76 -10.13 18.21
C GLY A 4 -18.14 -9.51 18.41
N THR A 5 -18.43 -8.86 19.54
CA THR A 5 -19.73 -8.16 19.75
C THR A 5 -19.71 -6.72 19.24
N ASP A 6 -18.69 -5.93 19.59
CA ASP A 6 -18.58 -4.51 19.20
C ASP A 6 -17.45 -4.26 18.19
N LEU A 7 -16.38 -5.06 18.25
CA LEU A 7 -15.28 -5.08 17.28
C LEU A 7 -15.08 -6.50 16.76
N PRO A 8 -14.70 -6.67 15.49
CA PRO A 8 -14.46 -7.99 14.91
C PRO A 8 -13.31 -8.71 15.63
N ALA A 9 -13.38 -10.05 15.69
CA ALA A 9 -12.33 -10.86 16.33
C ALA A 9 -10.95 -10.72 15.64
N ARG A 10 -10.95 -10.51 14.32
CA ARG A 10 -9.81 -10.06 13.51
C ARG A 10 -10.36 -9.28 12.32
N CYS A 11 -9.68 -8.21 11.95
CA CYS A 11 -9.95 -7.50 10.71
C CYS A 11 -8.70 -6.74 10.29
N PRO A 12 -8.00 -7.17 9.22
CA PRO A 12 -6.84 -6.47 8.68
C PRO A 12 -7.12 -4.98 8.41
N GLU A 13 -8.26 -4.69 7.77
CA GLU A 13 -8.68 -3.32 7.44
C GLU A 13 -8.98 -2.45 8.65
N ARG A 14 -9.40 -3.04 9.79
CA ARG A 14 -9.53 -2.33 11.06
C ARG A 14 -8.29 -2.46 11.94
N HIS A 15 -7.22 -3.07 11.45
CA HIS A 15 -5.99 -3.30 12.20
C HIS A 15 -6.21 -4.01 13.56
N VAL A 16 -7.19 -4.93 13.63
CA VAL A 16 -7.48 -5.76 14.81
C VAL A 16 -6.97 -7.17 14.57
N GLN A 17 -6.13 -7.68 15.48
CA GLN A 17 -5.55 -9.02 15.41
C GLN A 17 -6.31 -10.04 16.27
N PHE A 18 -6.13 -11.34 15.98
CA PHE A 18 -6.80 -12.42 16.70
C PHE A 18 -6.50 -12.44 18.21
N ASP A 19 -5.28 -12.05 18.59
CA ASP A 19 -4.82 -11.97 19.97
C ASP A 19 -5.28 -10.69 20.69
N LYS A 20 -6.17 -9.92 20.06
CA LYS A 20 -6.73 -8.66 20.56
C LYS A 20 -5.70 -7.53 20.62
N THR A 21 -4.57 -7.68 19.94
CA THR A 21 -3.63 -6.57 19.71
C THR A 21 -4.07 -5.74 18.49
N PHE A 22 -3.50 -4.54 18.38
CA PHE A 22 -3.77 -3.62 17.28
C PHE A 22 -2.47 -3.26 16.54
N CYS A 23 -2.53 -3.23 15.21
CA CYS A 23 -1.42 -2.76 14.39
C CYS A 23 -1.44 -1.24 14.30
N LEU A 24 -0.58 -0.58 15.08
CA LEU A 24 -0.42 0.88 15.08
C LEU A 24 0.68 1.39 14.13
N GLY A 25 1.49 0.48 13.57
CA GLY A 25 2.60 0.77 12.66
C GLY A 25 3.37 -0.49 12.28
N LEU A 26 4.52 -0.35 11.62
CA LEU A 26 5.35 -1.49 11.18
C LEU A 26 6.08 -2.21 12.31
N ARG A 27 6.21 -1.58 13.48
CA ARG A 27 7.07 -2.06 14.56
C ARG A 27 6.36 -1.94 15.89
N TYR A 28 6.65 -2.88 16.78
CA TYR A 28 6.23 -2.78 18.17
C TYR A 28 6.90 -1.57 18.85
N LEU A 29 6.09 -0.73 19.46
CA LEU A 29 6.57 0.31 20.36
C LEU A 29 6.84 -0.31 21.72
N THR A 30 8.11 -0.34 22.11
CA THR A 30 8.49 -0.68 23.48
C THR A 30 8.68 0.61 24.26
N VAL A 31 7.88 0.83 25.30
CA VAL A 31 7.97 2.02 26.13
C VAL A 31 9.17 1.89 27.07
N ARG A 32 10.25 2.64 26.81
CA ARG A 32 11.46 2.65 27.65
C ARG A 32 11.78 4.03 28.21
N SER A 33 11.05 5.05 27.74
CA SER A 33 11.24 6.45 28.10
C SER A 33 9.90 7.20 28.08
N VAL A 34 9.89 8.41 28.62
CA VAL A 34 8.73 9.32 28.53
C VAL A 34 8.38 9.62 27.08
N SER A 35 9.38 9.83 26.21
CA SER A 35 9.17 10.09 24.79
C SER A 35 8.51 8.89 24.08
N ASP A 36 8.91 7.66 24.43
CA ASP A 36 8.25 6.47 23.89
C ASP A 36 6.78 6.39 24.34
N ALA A 37 6.50 6.76 25.59
CA ALA A 37 5.14 6.79 26.12
C ALA A 37 4.28 7.84 25.40
N GLU A 38 4.82 9.04 25.14
CA GLU A 38 4.14 10.10 24.37
C GLU A 38 3.82 9.65 22.94
N ASN A 39 4.78 9.02 22.27
CA ASN A 39 4.58 8.46 20.93
C ASN A 39 3.52 7.35 20.94
N TRP A 40 3.56 6.46 21.93
CA TRP A 40 2.56 5.41 22.10
C TRP A 40 1.15 5.98 22.27
N TRP A 41 0.96 6.98 23.13
CA TRP A 41 -0.33 7.65 23.32
C TRP A 41 -0.82 8.35 22.06
N THR A 42 0.09 8.96 21.29
CA THR A 42 -0.24 9.60 20.01
C THR A 42 -0.73 8.58 18.99
N GLN A 43 -0.05 7.44 18.85
CA GLN A 43 -0.47 6.38 17.93
C GLN A 43 -1.78 5.72 18.35
N LEU A 44 -1.99 5.49 19.66
CA LEU A 44 -3.27 4.98 20.14
C LEU A 44 -4.42 5.95 19.87
N HIS A 45 -4.22 7.25 20.15
CA HIS A 45 -5.23 8.27 19.87
C HIS A 45 -5.57 8.36 18.37
N GLN A 46 -4.55 8.31 17.50
CA GLN A 46 -4.73 8.25 16.04
C GLN A 46 -5.57 7.04 15.65
N PHE A 47 -5.24 5.85 16.16
CA PHE A 47 -5.97 4.62 15.89
C PHE A 47 -7.44 4.70 16.31
N ILE A 48 -7.73 5.20 17.52
CA ILE A 48 -9.11 5.37 17.99
C ILE A 48 -9.89 6.32 17.06
N ARG A 49 -9.29 7.42 16.62
CA ARG A 49 -9.92 8.34 15.65
C ARG A 49 -10.20 7.64 14.32
N CYS A 50 -9.26 6.84 13.82
CA CYS A 50 -9.46 6.06 12.61
C CYS A 50 -10.58 5.03 12.76
N GLN A 51 -10.67 4.33 13.90
CA GLN A 51 -11.80 3.43 14.20
C GLN A 51 -13.13 4.17 14.16
N MET A 52 -13.24 5.36 14.76
CA MET A 52 -14.47 6.15 14.74
C MET A 52 -14.88 6.58 13.33
N VAL A 53 -13.91 6.95 12.48
CA VAL A 53 -14.18 7.29 11.09
C VAL A 53 -14.59 6.04 10.30
N ALA A 54 -13.87 4.93 10.48
CA ALA A 54 -14.18 3.64 9.85
C ALA A 54 -15.56 3.14 10.27
N GLU A 55 -15.97 3.34 11.53
CA GLU A 55 -17.30 2.98 12.00
C GLU A 55 -18.41 3.74 11.25
N ARG A 56 -18.22 5.05 11.08
CA ARG A 56 -19.22 5.92 10.44
C ARG A 56 -19.24 5.80 8.92
N THR A 57 -18.06 5.63 8.31
CA THR A 57 -17.91 5.70 6.86
C THR A 57 -17.73 4.33 6.21
N ARG A 58 -17.36 3.31 7.00
CA ARG A 58 -16.92 1.99 6.56
C ARG A 58 -15.68 2.02 5.66
N VAL A 59 -14.88 3.08 5.77
CA VAL A 59 -13.65 3.30 5.01
C VAL A 59 -12.55 3.68 6.00
N TRP A 60 -11.38 3.06 5.88
CA TRP A 60 -10.23 3.47 6.68
C TRP A 60 -9.70 4.79 6.12
N PRO A 61 -9.45 5.82 6.94
CA PRO A 61 -8.97 7.11 6.44
C PRO A 61 -7.71 6.95 5.56
N PRO A 62 -7.69 7.48 4.33
CA PRO A 62 -6.51 7.42 3.46
C PRO A 62 -5.28 8.03 4.14
N ASN A 63 -4.09 7.50 3.86
CA ASN A 63 -2.82 7.94 4.43
C ASN A 63 -2.68 7.81 5.96
N HIS A 64 -3.63 7.14 6.64
CA HIS A 64 -3.56 6.89 8.09
C HIS A 64 -3.15 5.43 8.41
N ALA A 65 -2.66 4.69 7.41
CA ALA A 65 -2.06 3.38 7.58
C ALA A 65 -1.07 3.11 6.45
N LEU A 66 -0.08 2.28 6.77
CA LEU A 66 0.72 1.59 5.77
C LEU A 66 -0.02 0.34 5.31
N ASP A 67 0.47 -0.28 4.24
CA ASP A 67 -0.17 -1.50 3.74
C ASP A 67 0.12 -2.68 4.64
N HIS A 68 -0.73 -3.70 4.52
CA HIS A 68 -0.70 -4.89 5.37
C HIS A 68 0.53 -5.77 5.11
N GLY A 69 0.96 -6.49 6.16
CA GLY A 69 2.09 -7.43 6.08
C GLY A 69 3.38 -6.77 5.59
N ASP A 70 4.18 -7.52 4.83
CA ASP A 70 5.47 -7.06 4.31
C ASP A 70 5.33 -5.92 3.29
N ALA A 71 4.14 -5.71 2.72
CA ALA A 71 3.87 -4.57 1.86
C ALA A 71 4.06 -3.25 2.60
N GLY A 72 3.86 -3.22 3.91
CA GLY A 72 4.06 -2.05 4.74
C GLY A 72 5.47 -1.48 4.66
N GLU A 73 6.51 -2.32 4.66
CA GLU A 73 7.91 -1.87 4.54
C GLU A 73 8.21 -1.28 3.16
N HIS A 74 7.69 -1.91 2.11
CA HIS A 74 7.82 -1.42 0.75
C HIS A 74 7.05 -0.11 0.54
N HIS A 75 5.89 0.03 1.18
CA HIS A 75 5.11 1.26 1.18
C HIS A 75 5.86 2.39 1.90
N GLU A 76 6.40 2.17 3.10
CA GLU A 76 7.22 3.16 3.81
C GLU A 76 8.43 3.61 2.96
N ARG A 77 9.12 2.65 2.34
CA ARG A 77 10.23 2.95 1.44
C ARG A 77 9.78 3.80 0.24
N ALA A 78 8.65 3.48 -0.37
CA ALA A 78 8.12 4.23 -1.51
C ALA A 78 7.73 5.66 -1.12
N LEU A 79 7.11 5.86 0.05
CA LEU A 79 6.80 7.20 0.58
C LEU A 79 8.06 8.03 0.76
N LYS A 80 9.12 7.46 1.35
CA LYS A 80 10.42 8.14 1.52
C LYS A 80 11.04 8.53 0.17
N LEU A 81 11.06 7.61 -0.79
CA LEU A 81 11.60 7.87 -2.13
C LEU A 81 10.78 8.91 -2.90
N ALA A 82 9.45 8.89 -2.76
CA ALA A 82 8.57 9.88 -3.35
C ALA A 82 8.86 11.28 -2.78
N ASN A 83 9.00 11.38 -1.45
CA ASN A 83 9.38 12.63 -0.78
C ASN A 83 10.75 13.15 -1.25
N GLU A 84 11.78 12.30 -1.25
CA GLU A 84 13.11 12.68 -1.75
C GLU A 84 13.11 13.11 -3.23
N ALA A 85 12.21 12.55 -4.04
CA ALA A 85 12.07 12.89 -5.45
C ALA A 85 11.17 14.12 -5.72
N GLY A 86 10.43 14.62 -4.73
CA GLY A 86 9.35 15.59 -4.89
C GLY A 86 8.23 15.04 -5.77
N LEU A 87 7.68 13.88 -5.38
CA LEU A 87 6.72 13.05 -6.11
C LEU A 87 5.56 12.55 -5.24
N GLU A 88 5.38 13.11 -4.04
CA GLU A 88 4.43 12.65 -3.03
C GLU A 88 3.00 12.58 -3.59
N ASN A 89 2.54 13.66 -4.24
CA ASN A 89 1.21 13.71 -4.83
C ASN A 89 1.04 12.73 -6.00
N GLU A 90 2.07 12.60 -6.85
CA GLU A 90 2.04 11.68 -7.99
C GLU A 90 2.03 10.21 -7.52
N TYR A 91 2.75 9.90 -6.45
CA TYR A 91 2.74 8.59 -5.83
C TYR A 91 1.40 8.29 -5.13
N ALA A 92 0.83 9.27 -4.43
CA ALA A 92 -0.49 9.14 -3.81
C ALA A 92 -1.59 8.87 -4.86
N ALA A 93 -1.59 9.60 -5.97
CA ALA A 93 -2.49 9.38 -7.10
C ALA A 93 -2.31 7.97 -7.71
N ALA A 94 -1.06 7.54 -7.94
CA ALA A 94 -0.77 6.20 -8.44
C ALA A 94 -1.30 5.09 -7.51
N ARG A 95 -1.19 5.27 -6.18
CA ARG A 95 -1.76 4.33 -5.19
C ARG A 95 -3.28 4.26 -5.23
N LEU A 96 -3.95 5.37 -5.57
CA LEU A 96 -5.40 5.42 -5.76
C LEU A 96 -5.86 4.83 -7.10
N GLY A 97 -4.94 4.28 -7.90
CA GLY A 97 -5.24 3.64 -9.18
C GLY A 97 -5.24 4.60 -10.37
N GLU A 98 -4.81 5.85 -10.19
CA GLU A 98 -4.65 6.75 -11.34
C GLU A 98 -3.53 6.26 -12.27
N PRO A 99 -3.68 6.42 -13.60
CA PRO A 99 -2.63 6.08 -14.55
C PRO A 99 -1.33 6.79 -14.22
N SER A 100 -0.26 6.03 -13.99
CA SER A 100 1.04 6.58 -13.59
C SER A 100 2.18 5.76 -14.19
N TRP A 101 3.30 6.43 -14.50
CA TRP A 101 4.52 5.74 -14.93
C TRP A 101 5.12 4.90 -13.79
N ILE A 102 4.81 5.23 -12.53
CA ILE A 102 5.31 4.52 -11.34
C ILE A 102 4.83 3.07 -11.36
N THR A 103 3.61 2.85 -11.84
CA THR A 103 2.92 1.54 -11.84
C THR A 103 2.91 0.87 -13.22
N GLU A 104 3.60 1.43 -14.22
CA GLU A 104 3.60 0.94 -15.61
C GLU A 104 4.78 -0.02 -15.89
N PRO A 105 4.54 -1.35 -15.91
CA PRO A 105 5.60 -2.33 -16.13
C PRO A 105 6.23 -2.27 -17.53
N LYS A 106 5.49 -1.81 -18.55
CA LYS A 106 5.98 -1.73 -19.94
C LYS A 106 7.09 -0.71 -20.12
N LEU A 107 7.29 0.19 -19.15
CA LEU A 107 8.40 1.13 -19.19
C LEU A 107 9.74 0.47 -18.95
N HIS A 108 9.78 -0.75 -18.40
CA HIS A 108 11.01 -1.51 -18.14
C HIS A 108 12.10 -0.62 -17.54
N LEU A 109 11.84 -0.10 -16.32
CA LEU A 109 12.72 0.85 -15.64
C LEU A 109 13.91 0.17 -14.97
N TYR A 110 13.74 -1.08 -14.56
CA TYR A 110 14.75 -1.91 -13.88
C TYR A 110 14.76 -3.34 -14.42
N ASP A 111 15.88 -4.03 -14.23
CA ASP A 111 16.00 -5.47 -14.49
C ASP A 111 15.55 -6.33 -13.29
N ARG A 112 15.75 -7.65 -13.35
CA ARG A 112 15.38 -8.56 -12.26
C ARG A 112 16.12 -8.32 -10.94
N LYS A 113 17.31 -7.71 -10.98
CA LYS A 113 18.10 -7.35 -9.79
C LYS A 113 17.67 -6.01 -9.20
N GLY A 114 16.90 -5.23 -9.96
CA GLY A 114 16.50 -3.86 -9.61
C GLY A 114 17.43 -2.80 -10.21
N ASP A 115 18.37 -3.19 -11.09
CA ASP A 115 19.32 -2.27 -11.68
C ASP A 115 18.67 -1.46 -12.82
N PRO A 116 18.92 -0.14 -12.92
CA PRO A 116 18.33 0.70 -13.95
C PRO A 116 18.67 0.26 -15.39
N ILE A 117 17.66 0.01 -16.23
CA ILE A 117 17.84 -0.36 -17.64
C ILE A 117 17.23 0.67 -18.61
N ASN A 118 17.38 0.43 -19.92
CA ASN A 118 16.79 1.24 -20.99
C ASN A 118 17.16 2.73 -20.91
N GLY A 119 18.43 3.03 -20.62
CA GLY A 119 18.92 4.39 -20.39
C GLY A 119 18.70 5.38 -21.55
N ARG A 120 18.56 4.89 -22.79
CA ARG A 120 18.29 5.70 -23.99
C ARG A 120 16.82 6.07 -24.19
N ALA A 121 15.90 5.47 -23.44
CA ALA A 121 14.50 5.87 -23.49
C ALA A 121 14.30 7.23 -22.81
N PRO A 122 13.23 7.99 -23.15
CA PRO A 122 12.89 9.21 -22.43
C PRO A 122 12.61 8.96 -20.95
N CYS A 123 12.96 9.94 -20.11
CA CYS A 123 12.62 9.96 -18.69
C CYS A 123 11.09 9.88 -18.54
N PRO A 124 10.58 8.93 -17.73
CA PRO A 124 9.14 8.71 -17.59
C PRO A 124 8.41 9.93 -17.00
N ARG A 125 9.09 10.71 -16.15
CA ARG A 125 8.58 11.99 -15.61
C ARG A 125 8.44 13.11 -16.66
N GLY A 126 8.93 12.90 -17.88
CA GLY A 126 8.91 13.93 -18.92
C GLY A 126 9.91 15.07 -18.69
N CYS A 127 10.94 14.89 -17.86
CA CYS A 127 11.97 15.89 -17.60
C CYS A 127 12.56 16.44 -18.91
N LEU A 128 12.82 17.74 -18.97
CA LEU A 128 13.41 18.39 -20.14
C LEU A 128 14.86 18.80 -19.87
N ARG A 129 15.71 18.70 -20.89
CA ARG A 129 17.08 19.22 -20.87
C ARG A 129 17.38 20.04 -22.11
N ARG A 130 18.36 20.95 -21.99
CA ARG A 130 18.84 21.72 -23.14
C ARG A 130 19.82 20.88 -23.96
N ALA A 131 19.63 20.86 -25.27
CA ALA A 131 20.53 20.20 -26.21
C ALA A 131 20.56 20.97 -27.52
N ARG A 132 21.76 21.37 -27.97
CA ARG A 132 21.94 22.10 -29.24
C ARG A 132 20.97 23.29 -29.39
N GLY A 133 20.85 24.10 -28.35
CA GLY A 133 20.01 25.31 -28.33
C GLY A 133 18.51 25.11 -28.08
N ARG A 134 17.98 23.87 -28.10
CA ARG A 134 16.54 23.59 -27.90
C ARG A 134 16.27 22.75 -26.65
N MET A 135 15.03 22.81 -26.16
CA MET A 135 14.53 21.92 -25.10
C MET A 135 14.13 20.57 -25.69
N VAL A 136 14.66 19.49 -25.12
CA VAL A 136 14.36 18.11 -25.53
C VAL A 136 14.04 17.26 -24.32
N ARG A 137 13.36 16.13 -24.52
CA ARG A 137 13.15 15.17 -23.43
C ARG A 137 14.49 14.61 -22.95
N THR A 138 14.66 14.61 -21.64
CA THR A 138 15.82 14.03 -20.95
C THR A 138 15.78 12.53 -21.13
N LEU A 139 16.90 11.93 -21.53
CA LEU A 139 17.02 10.47 -21.54
C LEU A 139 17.11 9.98 -20.11
N ARG A 140 16.65 8.76 -19.83
CA ARG A 140 16.72 8.18 -18.48
C ARG A 140 18.14 8.20 -17.92
N THR A 141 19.14 7.91 -18.75
CA THR A 141 20.55 7.93 -18.33
C THR A 141 21.08 9.32 -18.00
N ASP A 142 20.45 10.37 -18.53
CA ASP A 142 20.82 11.77 -18.31
C ASP A 142 20.02 12.40 -17.16
N CYS A 143 19.07 11.68 -16.57
CA CYS A 143 18.23 12.21 -15.49
C CYS A 143 18.97 12.09 -14.14
N ASP A 144 19.16 13.22 -13.48
CA ASP A 144 19.70 13.35 -12.13
C ASP A 144 18.94 12.52 -11.09
N LYS A 145 17.62 12.44 -11.22
CA LYS A 145 16.72 11.66 -10.35
C LYS A 145 16.51 10.23 -10.81
N ARG A 146 17.27 9.71 -11.79
CA ARG A 146 17.09 8.35 -12.33
C ARG A 146 17.05 7.29 -11.24
N ALA A 147 17.98 7.35 -10.29
CA ALA A 147 18.07 6.36 -9.21
C ALA A 147 16.80 6.36 -8.34
N LEU A 148 16.31 7.54 -7.94
CA LEU A 148 15.09 7.68 -7.14
C LEU A 148 13.85 7.20 -7.91
N VAL A 149 13.72 7.59 -9.18
CA VAL A 149 12.62 7.19 -10.07
C VAL A 149 12.54 5.66 -10.21
N VAL A 150 13.68 5.01 -10.46
CA VAL A 150 13.74 3.56 -10.62
C VAL A 150 13.46 2.85 -9.30
N GLN A 151 14.04 3.31 -8.20
CA GLN A 151 13.81 2.72 -6.89
C GLN A 151 12.38 2.89 -6.40
N LEU A 152 11.73 4.02 -6.72
CA LEU A 152 10.32 4.25 -6.38
C LEU A 152 9.41 3.26 -7.11
N ALA A 153 9.59 3.11 -8.44
CA ALA A 153 8.83 2.14 -9.22
C ALA A 153 9.07 0.70 -8.75
N LEU A 154 10.32 0.36 -8.40
CA LEU A 154 10.65 -0.96 -7.85
C LEU A 154 9.99 -1.20 -6.49
N ALA A 155 10.05 -0.22 -5.58
CA ALA A 155 9.43 -0.31 -4.26
C ALA A 155 7.91 -0.48 -4.39
N GLU A 156 7.27 0.28 -5.29
CA GLU A 156 5.84 0.14 -5.58
C GLU A 156 5.49 -1.23 -6.17
N SER A 157 6.29 -1.76 -7.09
CA SER A 157 6.10 -3.11 -7.63
C SER A 157 6.20 -4.17 -6.52
N LYS A 158 7.19 -4.07 -5.63
CA LYS A 158 7.36 -5.01 -4.52
C LYS A 158 6.22 -4.91 -3.51
N ARG A 159 5.77 -3.69 -3.20
CA ARG A 159 4.60 -3.43 -2.34
C ARG A 159 3.36 -4.15 -2.87
N ARG A 160 3.06 -4.01 -4.17
CA ARG A 160 1.88 -4.64 -4.79
C ARG A 160 1.94 -6.17 -4.72
N VAL A 161 3.11 -6.76 -4.98
CA VAL A 161 3.31 -8.21 -4.88
C VAL A 161 3.13 -8.67 -3.42
N ALA A 162 3.81 -8.04 -2.47
CA ALA A 162 3.71 -8.40 -1.07
C ALA A 162 2.28 -8.22 -0.50
N LEU A 163 1.55 -7.21 -0.98
CA LEU A 163 0.16 -6.98 -0.56
C LEU A 163 -0.75 -8.08 -1.12
N GLU A 164 -0.53 -8.50 -2.37
CA GLU A 164 -1.23 -9.65 -2.95
C GLU A 164 -0.98 -10.92 -2.13
N GLU A 165 0.29 -11.22 -1.86
CA GLU A 165 0.71 -12.39 -1.08
C GLU A 165 0.10 -12.38 0.33
N TYR A 166 0.07 -11.22 1.00
CA TYR A 166 -0.61 -11.04 2.27
C TYR A 166 -2.09 -11.46 2.17
N TRP A 167 -2.82 -10.94 1.19
CA TRP A 167 -4.24 -11.25 1.05
C TRP A 167 -4.49 -12.71 0.70
N GLN A 168 -3.67 -13.31 -0.16
CA GLN A 168 -3.75 -14.74 -0.45
C GLN A 168 -3.53 -15.58 0.80
N HIS A 169 -2.57 -15.21 1.65
CA HIS A 169 -2.34 -15.88 2.92
C HIS A 169 -3.54 -15.76 3.87
N VAL A 170 -4.07 -14.55 4.07
CA VAL A 170 -5.25 -14.32 4.94
C VAL A 170 -6.48 -15.09 4.45
N ILE A 171 -6.69 -15.16 3.14
CA ILE A 171 -7.76 -15.96 2.53
C ILE A 171 -7.54 -17.45 2.78
N ALA A 172 -6.31 -17.95 2.56
CA ALA A 172 -5.96 -19.35 2.79
C ALA A 172 -6.07 -19.77 4.27
N GLU A 173 -5.86 -18.85 5.21
CA GLU A 173 -6.13 -19.06 6.64
C GLU A 173 -7.62 -19.21 6.97
N GLY A 174 -8.53 -18.95 6.02
CA GLY A 174 -9.97 -19.03 6.22
C GLY A 174 -10.56 -17.86 7.01
N VAL A 175 -9.84 -16.73 7.08
CA VAL A 175 -10.31 -15.54 7.81
C VAL A 175 -11.57 -14.99 7.14
N GLN A 176 -12.66 -14.95 7.90
CA GLN A 176 -13.94 -14.43 7.42
C GLN A 176 -14.00 -12.90 7.49
N CYS A 177 -14.67 -12.29 6.53
CA CYS A 177 -14.93 -10.87 6.49
C CYS A 177 -16.00 -10.49 7.52
N CYS A 178 -15.68 -9.53 8.38
CA CYS A 178 -16.64 -8.99 9.35
C CYS A 178 -17.67 -8.02 8.74
N ARG A 179 -17.58 -7.72 7.43
CA ARG A 179 -18.48 -6.82 6.69
C ARG A 179 -18.59 -5.38 7.22
N THR A 180 -17.65 -4.95 8.07
CA THR A 180 -17.63 -3.60 8.64
C THR A 180 -16.95 -2.54 7.76
N MET A 181 -16.25 -2.97 6.69
CA MET A 181 -15.47 -2.13 5.78
C MET A 181 -15.93 -2.37 4.34
N ARG A 182 -16.18 -1.30 3.57
CA ARG A 182 -16.73 -1.38 2.20
C ARG A 182 -15.76 -2.04 1.21
N ASP A 183 -14.50 -1.62 1.27
CA ASP A 183 -13.49 -2.01 0.28
C ASP A 183 -12.61 -3.16 0.78
N CYS A 184 -13.16 -3.99 1.70
CA CYS A 184 -12.44 -5.12 2.27
C CYS A 184 -12.27 -6.23 1.23
N ARG A 185 -11.02 -6.64 1.00
CA ARG A 185 -10.71 -7.69 0.03
C ARG A 185 -11.31 -9.06 0.37
N LEU A 186 -11.53 -9.35 1.66
CA LEU A 186 -12.22 -10.56 2.09
C LEU A 186 -13.71 -10.54 1.71
N ALA A 187 -14.37 -9.38 1.75
CA ALA A 187 -15.77 -9.26 1.30
C ALA A 187 -15.88 -9.63 -0.18
N VAL A 188 -15.01 -9.05 -1.01
CA VAL A 188 -14.97 -9.33 -2.46
C VAL A 188 -14.75 -10.81 -2.72
N HIS A 189 -13.78 -11.43 -2.04
CA HIS A 189 -13.50 -12.85 -2.20
C HIS A 189 -14.68 -13.75 -1.82
N GLU A 190 -15.32 -13.49 -0.67
CA GLU A 190 -16.50 -14.25 -0.22
C GLU A 190 -17.69 -14.08 -1.17
N ASP A 191 -17.92 -12.87 -1.68
CA ASP A 191 -19.02 -12.58 -2.60
C ASP A 191 -18.80 -13.27 -3.96
N GLU A 192 -17.56 -13.33 -4.44
CA GLU A 192 -17.19 -14.11 -5.62
C GLU A 192 -17.32 -15.62 -5.42
N ALA A 193 -16.97 -16.12 -4.23
CA ALA A 193 -17.12 -17.54 -3.89
C ALA A 193 -18.59 -17.95 -3.81
N ALA A 194 -19.45 -17.12 -3.20
CA ALA A 194 -20.89 -17.35 -3.11
C ALA A 194 -21.54 -17.42 -4.51
N ARG A 195 -21.24 -16.45 -5.38
CA ARG A 195 -21.73 -16.44 -6.76
C ARG A 195 -21.35 -17.70 -7.56
N LYS A 196 -20.12 -18.19 -7.40
CA LYS A 196 -19.67 -19.41 -8.08
C LYS A 196 -20.36 -20.67 -7.58
N ALA A 197 -20.74 -20.71 -6.30
CA ALA A 197 -21.51 -21.82 -5.74
C ALA A 197 -22.93 -21.85 -6.32
N GLU A 198 -23.58 -20.68 -6.41
CA GLU A 198 -24.91 -20.53 -7.02
C GLU A 198 -24.92 -20.93 -8.51
N GLU A 199 -23.90 -20.53 -9.28
CA GLU A 199 -23.74 -20.93 -10.69
C GLU A 199 -23.41 -22.43 -10.88
N GLY A 200 -22.80 -23.07 -9.88
CA GLY A 200 -22.47 -24.50 -9.91
C GLY A 200 -23.64 -25.41 -9.55
N ASP A 201 -24.54 -24.95 -8.68
CA ASP A 201 -25.74 -25.69 -8.27
C ASP A 201 -26.85 -25.64 -9.33
N ASP A 202 -26.86 -24.66 -10.24
CA ASP A 202 -27.85 -24.53 -11.33
C ASP A 202 -27.55 -25.45 -12.54
N VAL A 203 -26.47 -26.25 -12.48
CA VAL A 203 -26.01 -27.16 -13.55
C VAL A 203 -26.05 -28.64 -13.12
N SER A 204 -26.60 -28.94 -11.93
CA SER A 204 -26.68 -30.32 -11.39
C SER A 204 -28.11 -30.89 -11.34
#